data_AF-A0A562P9F5-F1
#
_entry.id   AF-A0A562P9F5-F1
#
_cell.length_a   1.000
_cell.length_b   1.000
_cell.length_c   1.000
_cell.angle_alpha   90.00
_cell.angle_beta   90.00
_cell.angle_gamma   90.00
#
_symmetry.space_group_name_H-M   'P 1'
#
loop_
_entity.id
_entity.type
_entity.pdbx_description
1 polymer ?
#
loop_
_entity_poly.entity_id
_entity_poly.type
_entity_poly.pdbx_seq_one_letter_code
_entity_poly.pdbx_strand_id
1 'polypeptide(L)'
;MADSDNSMTLPFVTRRRVLAGGMFASTALMLEKGALAGNEAAASMPPDPALVLWREWQNAHRLTERLCRRQQRLETRLVESVGFPCVTLRLPEGEDVTVHSIEALNEVLGKEPDRAALRGTAEADFAVHQARWDAVAEETGYTAALRAEREAGERAQDLLEAFSTTPATSLAGVAGKLDAVLREGEAWEGCSEFPWPQIRSALNDLVRIAQQTMPEQFFQGEQQSKLRRRQSGCCFRA
;
A
#
# COMPACT_ATOMS: atom_id res chain seq x y z
N MET A 1 6.89 -40.46 3.02
CA MET A 1 7.31 -39.29 2.23
C MET A 1 6.11 -38.38 2.14
N ALA A 2 6.08 -37.36 2.98
CA ALA A 2 5.02 -36.37 3.04
C ALA A 2 5.70 -35.01 2.89
N ASP A 3 5.37 -34.32 1.80
CA ASP A 3 5.59 -32.89 1.64
C ASP A 3 4.85 -32.17 2.78
N SER A 4 5.56 -31.39 3.57
CA SER A 4 4.97 -30.48 4.54
C SER A 4 5.14 -29.06 4.02
N ASP A 5 4.03 -28.50 3.57
CA ASP A 5 3.89 -27.13 3.09
C ASP A 5 4.40 -26.15 4.16
N ASN A 6 5.52 -25.51 3.84
CA ASN A 6 6.07 -24.43 4.65
C ASN A 6 5.23 -23.18 4.35
N SER A 7 4.21 -22.95 5.19
CA SER A 7 3.40 -21.73 5.14
C SER A 7 4.24 -20.53 5.57
N MET A 8 4.99 -19.97 4.62
CA MET A 8 5.66 -18.69 4.75
C MET A 8 4.61 -17.57 4.83
N THR A 9 4.36 -17.06 6.03
CA THR A 9 3.69 -15.77 6.19
C THR A 9 4.70 -14.66 5.89
N LEU A 10 4.93 -14.40 4.60
CA LEU A 10 5.63 -13.21 4.13
C LEU A 10 4.79 -11.97 4.49
N PRO A 11 5.25 -11.01 5.30
CA PRO A 11 4.59 -9.71 5.37
C PRO A 11 5.05 -8.87 4.18
N PHE A 12 4.77 -9.35 2.96
CA PHE A 12 4.76 -8.50 1.78
C PHE A 12 3.41 -8.64 1.09
N VAL A 13 2.39 -8.12 1.76
CA VAL A 13 1.20 -7.60 1.09
C VAL A 13 0.47 -6.67 2.05
N THR A 14 0.84 -5.39 2.06
CA THR A 14 -0.18 -4.34 2.14
C THR A 14 -0.94 -4.31 0.81
N ARG A 15 -1.55 -5.44 0.42
CA ARG A 15 -2.67 -5.45 -0.51
C ARG A 15 -3.85 -4.92 0.28
N ARG A 16 -4.05 -3.60 0.21
CA ARG A 16 -5.25 -2.93 0.68
C ARG A 16 -6.44 -3.40 -0.14
N ARG A 17 -7.03 -4.54 0.25
CA ARG A 17 -8.38 -4.93 -0.15
C ARG A 17 -9.36 -4.20 0.76
N VAL A 18 -9.92 -3.09 0.30
CA VAL A 18 -11.24 -2.63 0.79
C VAL A 18 -11.98 -1.98 -0.37
N LEU A 19 -12.96 -2.70 -0.92
CA LEU A 19 -14.25 -2.13 -1.36
C LEU A 19 -15.29 -3.23 -1.22
N ALA A 20 -15.75 -3.46 0.00
CA ALA A 20 -17.03 -4.13 0.25
C ALA A 20 -18.13 -3.08 0.05
N GLY A 21 -18.83 -3.15 -1.07
CA GLY A 21 -19.90 -2.22 -1.43
C GLY A 21 -21.09 -2.35 -0.49
N GLY A 22 -21.29 -1.34 0.35
CA GLY A 22 -22.57 -1.12 1.03
C GLY A 22 -23.59 -0.53 0.07
N MET A 23 -24.79 -1.12 0.01
CA MET A 23 -25.95 -0.52 -0.65
C MET A 23 -26.50 0.60 0.23
N PHE A 24 -26.50 1.83 -0.26
CA PHE A 24 -27.36 2.89 0.27
C PHE A 24 -28.08 3.61 -0.86
N ALA A 25 -29.37 3.83 -0.62
CA ALA A 25 -30.35 4.33 -1.58
C ALA A 25 -30.02 5.74 -2.07
N SER A 26 -30.04 5.92 -3.39
CA SER A 26 -29.92 7.23 -4.03
C SER A 26 -31.21 8.04 -3.80
N THR A 27 -31.11 9.18 -3.12
CA THR A 27 -32.06 10.27 -3.35
C THR A 27 -31.59 11.05 -4.58
N ALA A 28 -32.46 11.11 -5.58
CA ALA A 28 -32.24 11.83 -6.82
C ALA A 28 -32.09 13.34 -6.56
N LEU A 29 -31.04 13.95 -7.12
CA LEU A 29 -30.97 15.40 -7.31
C LEU A 29 -31.19 15.71 -8.79
N MET A 30 -32.30 16.40 -9.05
CA MET A 30 -32.73 16.88 -10.36
C MET A 30 -31.74 17.94 -10.86
N LEU A 31 -31.18 17.70 -12.05
CA LEU A 31 -30.42 18.69 -12.79
C LEU A 31 -31.39 19.49 -13.67
N GLU A 32 -31.81 20.66 -13.20
CA GLU A 32 -32.57 21.60 -14.04
C GLU A 32 -31.65 22.25 -15.08
N LYS A 33 -32.06 22.14 -16.35
CA LYS A 33 -31.52 22.88 -17.49
C LYS A 33 -32.12 24.28 -17.50
N GLY A 34 -31.28 25.31 -17.36
CA GLY A 34 -31.62 26.70 -17.68
C GLY A 34 -30.68 27.24 -18.76
N ALA A 35 -31.23 27.67 -19.90
CA ALA A 35 -30.49 28.20 -21.03
C ALA A 35 -30.30 29.74 -20.96
N LEU A 36 -29.07 30.16 -21.22
CA LEU A 36 -28.60 31.40 -21.87
C LEU A 36 -29.19 32.77 -21.47
N ALA A 37 -28.37 33.57 -20.78
CA ALA A 37 -28.18 35.00 -21.07
C ALA A 37 -26.81 35.45 -20.49
N GLY A 38 -26.00 36.12 -21.30
CA GLY A 38 -24.62 36.51 -20.93
C GLY A 38 -24.55 37.71 -19.98
N ASN A 39 -23.55 37.74 -19.12
CA ASN A 39 -22.33 38.53 -19.33
C ASN A 39 -21.32 38.24 -18.20
N GLU A 40 -20.03 38.21 -18.56
CA GLU A 40 -18.86 38.53 -17.73
C GLU A 40 -18.97 38.39 -16.20
N ALA A 41 -18.95 37.14 -15.75
CA ALA A 41 -18.03 36.78 -14.70
C ALA A 41 -17.34 35.51 -15.19
N ALA A 42 -16.05 35.60 -15.51
CA ALA A 42 -15.16 34.45 -15.35
C ALA A 42 -15.09 34.14 -13.85
N ALA A 43 -16.22 33.72 -13.28
CA ALA A 43 -16.29 33.10 -11.99
C ALA A 43 -15.42 31.87 -12.17
N SER A 44 -14.22 31.93 -11.60
CA SER A 44 -13.32 30.78 -11.49
C SER A 44 -14.18 29.62 -11.01
N MET A 45 -14.53 28.71 -11.91
CA MET A 45 -15.30 27.52 -11.56
C MET A 45 -14.59 26.90 -10.35
N PRO A 46 -15.32 26.60 -9.26
CA PRO A 46 -14.68 26.06 -8.08
C PRO A 46 -13.89 24.81 -8.49
N PRO A 47 -12.64 24.65 -8.01
CA PRO A 47 -11.79 23.55 -8.41
C PRO A 47 -12.51 22.23 -8.13
N ASP A 48 -12.40 21.28 -9.07
CA ASP A 48 -13.05 19.97 -8.95
C ASP A 48 -12.66 19.32 -7.60
N PRO A 49 -13.62 19.09 -6.69
CA PRO A 49 -13.33 18.59 -5.35
C PRO A 49 -12.69 17.20 -5.39
N ALA A 50 -13.06 16.36 -6.35
CA ALA A 50 -12.43 15.06 -6.53
C ALA A 50 -10.97 15.22 -6.97
N LEU A 51 -10.68 16.19 -7.85
CA LEU A 51 -9.30 16.45 -8.28
C LEU A 51 -8.42 16.99 -7.14
N VAL A 52 -8.97 17.81 -6.25
CA VAL A 52 -8.25 18.30 -5.06
C VAL A 52 -7.87 17.12 -4.15
N LEU A 53 -8.84 16.28 -3.80
CA LEU A 53 -8.60 15.09 -2.97
C LEU A 53 -7.63 14.11 -3.63
N TRP A 54 -7.70 13.93 -4.95
CA TRP A 54 -6.72 13.10 -5.68
C TRP A 54 -5.29 13.62 -5.56
N ARG A 55 -5.07 14.94 -5.61
CA ARG A 55 -3.72 15.53 -5.47
C ARG A 55 -3.18 15.30 -4.06
N GLU A 56 -4.01 15.49 -3.04
CA GLU A 56 -3.65 15.22 -1.66
C GLU A 56 -3.33 13.74 -1.46
N TRP A 57 -4.20 12.87 -1.97
CA TRP A 57 -4.02 11.42 -1.97
C TRP A 57 -2.70 11.02 -2.64
N GLN A 58 -2.41 11.56 -3.84
CA GLN A 58 -1.17 11.25 -4.58
C GLN A 58 0.08 11.65 -3.78
N ASN A 59 0.03 12.78 -3.09
CA ASN A 59 1.13 13.22 -2.22
C ASN A 59 1.31 12.30 -1.01
N ALA A 60 0.21 11.90 -0.36
CA ALA A 60 0.24 10.96 0.74
C ALA A 60 0.75 9.59 0.29
N HIS A 61 0.23 9.05 -0.81
CA HIS A 61 0.65 7.78 -1.39
C HIS A 61 2.16 7.76 -1.73
N ARG A 62 2.68 8.79 -2.40
CA ARG A 62 4.14 8.92 -2.66
C ARG A 62 4.97 9.04 -1.37
N LEU A 63 4.42 9.68 -0.33
CA LEU A 63 5.09 9.74 0.97
C LEU A 63 5.16 8.34 1.58
N THR A 64 4.06 7.59 1.57
CA THR A 64 3.99 6.19 2.01
C THR A 64 5.01 5.32 1.28
N GLU A 65 5.10 5.39 -0.06
CA GLU A 65 6.10 4.64 -0.83
C GLU A 65 7.54 4.94 -0.39
N ARG A 66 7.87 6.22 -0.15
CA ARG A 66 9.21 6.63 0.30
C ARG A 66 9.51 6.14 1.71
N LEU A 67 8.54 6.23 2.61
CA LEU A 67 8.67 5.78 3.99
C LEU A 67 8.76 4.26 4.07
N CYS A 68 7.99 3.53 3.28
CA CYS A 68 8.07 2.08 3.15
C CYS A 68 9.48 1.64 2.71
N ARG A 69 10.03 2.24 1.64
CA ARG A 69 11.43 1.96 1.22
C ARG A 69 12.47 2.35 2.29
N ARG A 70 12.17 3.31 3.15
CA ARG A 70 13.06 3.69 4.27
C ARG A 70 12.97 2.67 5.39
N GLN A 71 11.76 2.28 5.79
CA GLN A 71 11.49 1.26 6.79
C GLN A 71 12.11 -0.08 6.38
N GLN A 72 11.91 -0.55 5.14
CA GLN A 72 12.51 -1.79 4.64
C GLN A 72 14.03 -1.80 4.73
N ARG A 73 14.68 -0.67 4.41
CA ARG A 73 16.15 -0.55 4.54
C ARG A 73 16.62 -0.60 5.99
N LEU A 74 15.81 -0.09 6.93
CA LEU A 74 16.11 -0.20 8.35
C LEU A 74 15.84 -1.61 8.86
N GLU A 75 14.78 -2.25 8.38
CA GLU A 75 14.45 -3.65 8.67
C GLU A 75 15.59 -4.58 8.25
N THR A 76 16.08 -4.45 7.02
CA THR A 76 17.22 -5.26 6.55
C THR A 76 18.42 -5.13 7.47
N ARG A 77 18.76 -3.90 7.90
CA ARG A 77 19.87 -3.66 8.83
C ARG A 77 19.60 -4.27 10.21
N LEU A 78 18.37 -4.18 10.67
CA LEU A 78 17.97 -4.75 11.96
C LEU A 78 18.10 -6.28 11.93
N VAL A 79 17.60 -6.93 10.86
CA VAL A 79 17.75 -8.38 10.62
C VAL A 79 19.23 -8.77 10.53
N GLU A 80 20.04 -8.02 9.78
CA GLU A 80 21.48 -8.29 9.67
C GLU A 80 22.21 -8.15 11.02
N SER A 81 21.74 -7.29 11.91
CA SER A 81 22.39 -6.99 13.19
C SER A 81 22.00 -7.92 14.34
N VAL A 82 20.73 -8.30 14.45
CA VAL A 82 20.20 -9.07 15.58
C VAL A 82 19.59 -10.40 15.12
N GLY A 83 19.16 -10.52 13.86
CA GLY A 83 18.34 -11.63 13.37
C GLY A 83 16.89 -11.49 13.86
N PHE A 84 15.94 -12.13 13.17
CA PHE A 84 14.55 -12.11 13.62
C PHE A 84 14.42 -12.71 15.03
N PRO A 85 13.53 -12.17 15.90
CA PRO A 85 13.22 -12.78 17.18
C PRO A 85 12.87 -14.26 17.02
N CYS A 86 13.64 -15.11 17.68
CA CYS A 86 13.48 -16.56 17.61
C CYS A 86 14.04 -17.25 18.84
N VAL A 87 13.55 -18.46 19.10
CA VAL A 87 14.13 -19.38 20.08
C VAL A 87 14.26 -20.77 19.47
N THR A 88 15.36 -21.45 19.77
CA THR A 88 15.61 -22.82 19.31
C THR A 88 15.29 -23.79 20.43
N LEU A 89 14.27 -24.62 20.20
CA LEU A 89 13.77 -25.61 21.15
C LEU A 89 14.51 -26.93 20.93
N ARG A 90 15.11 -27.46 22.00
CA ARG A 90 15.70 -28.80 22.01
C ARG A 90 14.67 -29.81 22.49
N LEU A 91 14.13 -30.60 21.57
CA LEU A 91 13.14 -31.64 21.88
C LEU A 91 13.83 -32.92 22.38
N PRO A 92 13.27 -33.64 23.37
CA PRO A 92 13.91 -34.83 23.95
C PRO A 92 14.19 -35.97 22.97
N GLU A 93 13.46 -36.05 21.85
CA GLU A 93 13.53 -37.13 20.86
C GLU A 93 13.57 -36.60 19.40
N GLY A 94 13.98 -35.35 19.18
CA GLY A 94 13.86 -34.70 17.87
C GLY A 94 14.99 -33.75 17.51
N GLU A 95 14.91 -33.21 16.30
CA GLU A 95 15.76 -32.13 15.81
C GLU A 95 15.44 -30.81 16.54
N ASP A 96 16.42 -29.91 16.57
CA ASP A 96 16.26 -28.57 17.11
C ASP A 96 15.25 -27.78 16.26
N VAL A 97 14.16 -27.33 16.87
CA VAL A 97 13.10 -26.57 16.18
C VAL A 97 13.25 -25.09 16.50
N THR A 98 13.47 -24.26 15.49
CA THR A 98 13.48 -22.80 15.65
C THR A 98 12.08 -22.25 15.44
N VAL A 99 11.58 -21.51 16.44
CA VAL A 99 10.26 -20.88 16.40
C VAL A 99 10.40 -19.36 16.48
N HIS A 100 9.52 -18.65 15.75
CA HIS A 100 9.53 -17.19 15.61
C HIS A 100 8.35 -16.49 16.30
N SER A 101 7.52 -17.22 17.04
CA SER A 101 6.44 -16.65 17.85
C SER A 101 6.18 -17.49 19.10
N ILE A 102 5.62 -16.83 20.12
CA ILE A 102 5.14 -17.50 21.34
C ILE A 102 3.99 -18.48 21.04
N GLU A 103 3.16 -18.19 20.03
CA GLU A 103 2.11 -19.11 19.58
C GLU A 103 2.70 -20.40 19.01
N ALA A 104 3.63 -20.30 18.06
CA ALA A 104 4.32 -21.46 17.46
C ALA A 104 5.12 -22.24 18.52
N LEU A 105 5.74 -21.54 19.48
CA LEU A 105 6.39 -22.16 20.63
C LEU A 105 5.41 -23.02 21.43
N ASN A 106 4.22 -22.48 21.72
CA ASN A 106 3.18 -23.18 22.48
C ASN A 106 2.56 -24.33 21.71
N GLU A 107 2.45 -24.24 20.39
CA GLU A 107 2.03 -25.34 19.52
C GLU A 107 3.04 -26.49 19.52
N VAL A 108 4.34 -26.19 19.43
CA VAL A 108 5.40 -27.21 19.43
C VAL A 108 5.54 -27.89 20.78
N LEU A 109 5.48 -27.13 21.88
CA LEU A 109 5.68 -27.67 23.22
C LEU A 109 4.41 -28.28 23.84
N GLY A 110 3.23 -28.01 23.27
CA GLY A 110 1.95 -28.45 23.82
C GLY A 110 1.65 -27.79 25.17
N LYS A 111 0.60 -28.26 25.87
CA LYS A 111 0.12 -27.73 27.16
C LYS A 111 0.39 -28.66 28.34
N GLU A 112 1.05 -29.79 28.09
CA GLU A 112 1.33 -30.81 29.08
C GLU A 112 2.20 -30.23 30.23
N PRO A 113 1.96 -30.67 31.48
CA PRO A 113 2.65 -30.13 32.65
C PRO A 113 4.12 -30.57 32.74
N ASP A 114 4.49 -31.69 32.12
CA ASP A 114 5.87 -32.18 32.03
C ASP A 114 6.79 -31.22 31.25
N ARG A 115 6.24 -30.52 30.25
CA ARG A 115 6.94 -29.55 29.39
C ARG A 115 6.80 -28.10 29.86
N ALA A 116 6.10 -27.84 30.97
CA ALA A 116 5.84 -26.48 31.44
C ALA A 116 7.12 -25.71 31.78
N ALA A 117 8.13 -26.36 32.37
CA ALA A 117 9.41 -25.71 32.68
C ALA A 117 10.21 -25.37 31.42
N LEU A 118 10.19 -26.24 30.41
CA LEU A 118 10.82 -26.00 29.11
C LEU A 118 10.14 -24.83 28.39
N ARG A 119 8.80 -24.79 28.40
CA ARG A 119 8.01 -23.68 27.86
C ARG A 119 8.37 -22.36 28.52
N GLY A 120 8.36 -22.29 29.85
CA GLY A 120 8.71 -21.08 30.58
C GLY A 120 10.14 -20.58 30.29
N THR A 121 11.09 -21.51 30.12
CA THR A 121 12.47 -21.17 29.73
C THR A 121 12.50 -20.60 28.31
N ALA A 122 11.86 -21.28 27.36
CA ALA A 122 11.85 -20.85 25.96
C ALA A 122 11.10 -19.53 25.74
N GLU A 123 10.00 -19.29 26.47
CA GLU A 123 9.29 -18.02 26.46
C GLU A 123 10.16 -16.88 27.02
N ALA A 124 10.93 -17.14 28.09
CA ALA A 124 11.88 -16.18 28.63
C ALA A 124 13.03 -15.88 27.66
N ASP A 125 13.60 -16.91 27.02
CA ASP A 125 14.66 -16.76 26.02
C ASP A 125 14.15 -15.97 24.79
N PHE A 126 12.94 -16.27 24.33
CA PHE A 126 12.28 -15.50 23.27
C PHE A 126 12.07 -14.05 23.68
N ALA A 127 11.60 -13.79 24.91
CA ALA A 127 11.41 -12.43 25.43
C ALA A 127 12.73 -11.65 25.52
N VAL A 128 13.83 -12.30 25.89
CA VAL A 128 15.17 -11.68 25.89
C VAL A 128 15.59 -11.30 24.46
N HIS A 129 15.39 -12.19 23.48
CA HIS A 129 15.70 -11.90 22.09
C HIS A 129 14.81 -10.76 21.55
N GLN A 130 13.50 -10.81 21.83
CA GLN A 130 12.56 -9.74 21.47
C GLN A 130 12.98 -8.39 22.07
N ALA A 131 13.35 -8.34 23.35
CA ALA A 131 13.81 -7.11 23.98
C ALA A 131 15.08 -6.54 23.33
N ARG A 132 16.01 -7.41 22.92
CA ARG A 132 17.20 -7.00 22.15
C ARG A 132 16.82 -6.44 20.79
N TRP A 133 15.91 -7.10 20.09
CA TRP A 133 15.39 -6.63 18.80
C TRP A 133 14.74 -5.26 18.93
N ASP A 134 13.85 -5.09 19.90
CA ASP A 134 13.14 -3.84 20.16
C ASP A 134 14.11 -2.71 20.55
N ALA A 135 15.13 -3.00 21.36
CA ALA A 135 16.15 -2.00 21.72
C ALA A 135 16.93 -1.50 20.49
N VAL A 136 17.37 -2.41 19.61
CA VAL A 136 18.09 -2.03 18.38
C VAL A 136 17.14 -1.39 17.36
N ALA A 137 15.87 -1.80 17.34
CA ALA A 137 14.84 -1.19 16.51
C ALA A 137 14.62 0.29 16.87
N GLU A 138 14.56 0.61 18.17
CA GLU A 138 14.49 1.99 18.65
C GLU A 138 15.77 2.77 18.32
N GLU A 139 16.95 2.20 18.60
CA GLU A 139 18.24 2.86 18.34
C GLU A 139 18.45 3.18 16.85
N THR A 140 18.09 2.25 15.97
CA THR A 140 18.21 2.42 14.51
C THR A 140 17.13 3.35 13.93
N GLY A 141 16.14 3.73 14.72
CA GLY A 141 14.97 4.49 14.28
C GLY A 141 14.01 3.68 13.42
N TYR A 142 14.11 2.35 13.42
CA TYR A 142 13.19 1.44 12.73
C TYR A 142 11.75 1.66 13.23
N THR A 143 11.54 1.67 14.55
CA THR A 143 10.19 1.84 15.11
C THR A 143 9.55 3.16 14.69
N ALA A 144 10.32 4.25 14.70
CA ALA A 144 9.85 5.56 14.24
C ALA A 144 9.52 5.57 12.74
N ALA A 145 10.35 4.93 11.91
CA ALA A 145 10.10 4.81 10.47
C ALA A 145 8.86 3.96 10.17
N LEU A 146 8.66 2.87 10.91
CA LEU A 146 7.47 2.01 10.82
C LEU A 146 6.19 2.78 11.19
N ARG A 147 6.23 3.56 12.27
CA ARG A 147 5.11 4.42 12.67
C ARG A 147 4.79 5.47 11.59
N ALA A 148 5.80 6.17 11.09
CA ALA A 148 5.61 7.20 10.07
C ALA A 148 5.05 6.62 8.76
N GLU A 149 5.53 5.44 8.34
CA GLU A 149 4.99 4.72 7.18
C GLU A 149 3.52 4.39 7.37
N ARG A 150 3.15 3.86 8.54
CA ARG A 150 1.77 3.54 8.88
C ARG A 150 0.87 4.77 8.87
N GLU A 151 1.28 5.85 9.52
CA GLU A 151 0.51 7.11 9.57
C GLU A 151 0.30 7.70 8.16
N ALA A 152 1.34 7.73 7.33
CA ALA A 152 1.23 8.18 5.94
C ALA A 152 0.31 7.26 5.12
N GLY A 153 0.42 5.96 5.35
CA GLY A 153 -0.47 4.95 4.79
C GLY A 153 -1.92 5.22 5.17
N GLU A 154 -2.24 5.30 6.46
CA GLU A 154 -3.59 5.56 6.98
C GLU A 154 -4.17 6.83 6.35
N ARG A 155 -3.41 7.92 6.33
CA ARG A 155 -3.82 9.16 5.63
C ARG A 155 -4.10 8.96 4.14
N ALA A 156 -3.26 8.19 3.44
CA ALA A 156 -3.51 7.86 2.03
C ALA A 156 -4.79 7.01 1.87
N GLN A 157 -5.13 6.15 2.82
CA GLN A 157 -6.36 5.37 2.78
C GLN A 157 -7.59 6.26 2.97
N ASP A 158 -7.57 7.13 3.99
CA ASP A 158 -8.68 8.04 4.29
C ASP A 158 -8.97 8.95 3.09
N LEU A 159 -7.90 9.48 2.47
CA LEU A 159 -8.01 10.30 1.27
C LEU A 159 -8.54 9.51 0.07
N LEU A 160 -8.14 8.24 -0.09
CA LEU A 160 -8.65 7.38 -1.16
C LEU A 160 -10.14 7.10 -1.01
N GLU A 161 -10.60 6.85 0.22
CA GLU A 161 -12.01 6.61 0.53
C GLU A 161 -12.86 7.86 0.28
N ALA A 162 -12.42 9.01 0.81
CA ALA A 162 -13.07 10.30 0.56
C ALA A 162 -13.11 10.65 -0.93
N PHE A 163 -12.00 10.43 -1.64
CA PHE A 163 -11.89 10.66 -3.07
C PHE A 163 -12.80 9.76 -3.91
N SER A 164 -12.93 8.49 -3.52
CA SER A 164 -13.74 7.51 -4.26
C SER A 164 -15.23 7.87 -4.24
N THR A 165 -15.71 8.36 -3.10
CA THR A 165 -17.12 8.73 -2.89
C THR A 165 -17.47 10.14 -3.38
N THR A 166 -16.47 11.03 -3.50
CA THR A 166 -16.67 12.40 -4.01
C THR A 166 -16.94 12.39 -5.53
N PRO A 167 -18.08 12.94 -6.02
CA PRO A 167 -18.33 13.05 -7.45
C PRO A 167 -17.31 13.95 -8.14
N ALA A 168 -16.76 13.50 -9.27
CA ALA A 168 -15.91 14.34 -10.10
C ALA A 168 -16.76 15.30 -10.94
N THR A 169 -16.40 16.58 -10.96
CA THR A 169 -17.08 17.60 -11.77
C THR A 169 -16.31 17.95 -13.05
N SER A 170 -15.14 17.34 -13.25
CA SER A 170 -14.30 17.52 -14.43
C SER A 170 -13.73 16.20 -14.98
N LEU A 171 -13.32 16.22 -16.26
CA LEU A 171 -12.57 15.10 -16.86
C LEU A 171 -11.26 14.80 -16.11
N ALA A 172 -10.63 15.81 -15.53
CA ALA A 172 -9.42 15.65 -14.73
C ALA A 172 -9.69 14.90 -13.41
N GLY A 173 -10.83 15.14 -12.76
CA GLY A 173 -11.25 14.38 -11.58
C GLY A 173 -11.54 12.91 -11.91
N VAL A 174 -12.18 12.63 -13.06
CA VAL A 174 -12.38 11.25 -13.54
C VAL A 174 -11.04 10.57 -13.87
N ALA A 175 -10.13 11.29 -14.53
CA ALA A 175 -8.78 10.81 -14.81
C ALA A 175 -8.02 10.48 -13.52
N GLY A 176 -8.14 11.33 -12.49
CA GLY A 176 -7.59 11.04 -11.17
C GLY A 176 -8.10 9.73 -10.58
N LYS A 177 -9.39 9.40 -10.79
CA LYS A 177 -9.98 8.16 -10.23
C LYS A 177 -9.37 6.93 -10.86
N LEU A 178 -9.19 6.96 -12.18
CA LEU A 178 -8.52 5.87 -12.90
C LEU A 178 -7.03 5.78 -12.56
N ASP A 179 -6.34 6.92 -12.37
CA ASP A 179 -4.94 6.93 -11.91
C ASP A 179 -4.79 6.29 -10.52
N ALA A 180 -5.72 6.57 -9.59
CA ALA A 180 -5.72 5.93 -8.27
C ALA A 180 -5.95 4.41 -8.35
N VAL A 181 -6.87 3.97 -9.21
CA VAL A 181 -7.11 2.53 -9.46
C VAL A 181 -5.86 1.84 -10.00
N LEU A 182 -5.13 2.47 -10.91
CA LEU A 182 -3.89 1.91 -11.44
C LEU A 182 -2.81 1.81 -10.36
N ARG A 183 -2.63 2.86 -9.55
CA ARG A 183 -1.60 2.89 -8.50
C ARG A 183 -1.85 1.93 -7.35
N GLU A 184 -3.11 1.73 -6.96
CA GLU A 184 -3.48 0.83 -5.85
C GLU A 184 -3.73 -0.61 -6.30
N GLY A 185 -4.23 -0.78 -7.52
CA GLY A 185 -4.73 -2.06 -8.01
C GLY A 185 -3.76 -2.83 -8.90
N GLU A 186 -2.87 -2.16 -9.62
CA GLU A 186 -2.00 -2.83 -10.57
C GLU A 186 -0.99 -3.72 -9.82
N ALA A 187 -1.05 -5.03 -10.07
CA ALA A 187 -0.20 -6.00 -9.37
C ALA A 187 1.31 -5.73 -9.57
N TRP A 188 1.67 -5.13 -10.70
CA TRP A 188 2.98 -4.56 -11.01
C TRP A 188 2.85 -3.51 -12.11
N GLU A 189 3.73 -2.51 -12.12
CA GLU A 189 3.74 -1.46 -13.13
C GLU A 189 3.87 -2.07 -14.55
N GLY A 190 2.93 -1.76 -15.45
CA GLY A 190 2.98 -2.29 -16.82
C GLY A 190 2.22 -3.60 -17.04
N CYS A 191 1.44 -4.08 -16.08
CA CYS A 191 0.69 -5.32 -16.17
C CYS A 191 -0.20 -5.37 -17.43
N SER A 192 0.05 -6.34 -18.31
CA SER A 192 -0.68 -6.52 -19.56
C SER A 192 -1.98 -7.31 -19.38
N GLU A 193 -2.27 -7.78 -18.17
CA GLU A 193 -3.47 -8.56 -17.88
C GLU A 193 -4.70 -7.66 -17.78
N PHE A 194 -5.85 -8.21 -18.18
CA PHE A 194 -7.13 -7.53 -18.03
C PHE A 194 -7.42 -7.21 -16.56
N PRO A 195 -7.92 -6.01 -16.20
CA PRO A 195 -8.37 -4.91 -17.06
C PRO A 195 -7.35 -3.75 -17.26
N TRP A 196 -6.09 -3.93 -16.88
CA TRP A 196 -5.13 -2.82 -16.75
C TRP A 196 -4.80 -2.10 -18.07
N PRO A 197 -4.60 -2.79 -19.22
CA PRO A 197 -4.43 -2.11 -20.51
C PRO A 197 -5.62 -1.22 -20.89
N GLN A 198 -6.84 -1.66 -20.63
CA GLN A 198 -8.06 -0.94 -20.97
C GLN A 198 -8.23 0.32 -20.11
N ILE A 199 -7.96 0.20 -18.80
CA ILE A 199 -7.99 1.33 -17.87
C ILE A 199 -6.95 2.40 -18.28
N ARG A 200 -5.72 1.98 -18.62
CA ARG A 200 -4.69 2.92 -19.12
C ARG A 200 -5.06 3.58 -20.44
N SER A 201 -5.64 2.83 -21.38
CA SER A 201 -6.12 3.39 -22.64
C SER A 201 -7.17 4.48 -22.38
N ALA A 202 -8.18 4.18 -21.56
CA ALA A 202 -9.24 5.13 -21.20
C ALA A 202 -8.68 6.37 -20.48
N LEU A 203 -7.73 6.18 -19.55
CA LEU A 203 -7.06 7.29 -18.87
C LEU A 203 -6.31 8.20 -19.86
N ASN A 204 -5.55 7.62 -20.79
CA ASN A 204 -4.82 8.38 -21.81
C ASN A 204 -5.78 9.18 -22.71
N ASP A 205 -6.91 8.60 -23.10
CA ASP A 205 -7.94 9.29 -23.87
C ASP A 205 -8.57 10.44 -23.09
N LEU A 206 -8.90 10.25 -21.82
CA LEU A 206 -9.43 11.31 -20.96
C LEU A 206 -8.45 12.49 -20.81
N VAL A 207 -7.17 12.20 -20.59
CA VAL A 207 -6.12 13.23 -20.50
C VAL A 207 -6.00 13.99 -21.83
N ARG A 208 -5.98 13.27 -22.95
CA ARG A 208 -5.92 13.87 -24.30
C ARG A 208 -7.13 14.77 -24.58
N ILE A 209 -8.34 14.32 -24.25
CA ILE A 209 -9.58 15.10 -24.45
C ILE A 209 -9.62 16.33 -23.53
N ALA A 210 -9.18 16.19 -22.27
CA ALA A 210 -9.11 17.31 -21.33
C ALA A 210 -8.15 18.40 -21.82
N GLN A 211 -7.01 18.02 -22.39
CA GLN A 211 -6.04 18.96 -22.99
C GLN A 211 -6.57 19.67 -24.23
N GLN A 212 -7.42 19.00 -25.02
CA GLN A 212 -8.01 19.57 -26.25
C GLN A 212 -9.19 20.50 -25.96
N THR A 213 -9.95 20.25 -24.90
CA THR A 213 -11.17 21.01 -24.56
C THR A 213 -10.86 22.31 -23.78
N MET A 214 -9.66 22.47 -23.21
CA MET A 214 -9.21 23.69 -22.53
C MET A 214 -7.83 24.17 -23.03
N PRO A 215 -7.74 24.77 -24.23
CA PRO A 215 -6.46 25.23 -24.78
C PRO A 215 -5.89 26.49 -24.10
N GLU A 216 -6.67 27.23 -23.30
CA GLU A 216 -6.24 28.54 -22.75
C GLU A 216 -5.66 28.51 -21.32
N GLN A 217 -5.57 27.36 -20.65
CA GLN A 217 -5.06 27.30 -19.26
C GLN A 217 -3.70 26.61 -19.10
N PHE A 218 -3.09 26.10 -20.18
CA PHE A 218 -1.76 25.49 -20.10
C PHE A 218 -0.90 25.93 -21.29
N PHE A 219 -0.27 27.10 -21.16
CA PHE A 219 0.94 27.41 -21.90
C PHE A 219 2.15 27.51 -20.96
N GLN A 220 3.02 26.51 -21.14
CA GLN A 220 4.44 26.37 -20.75
C GLN A 220 4.83 25.94 -19.32
N GLY A 221 5.42 24.75 -19.28
CA GLY A 221 6.18 24.18 -18.17
C GLY A 221 6.81 22.84 -18.56
N GLU A 222 7.75 22.91 -19.51
CA GLU A 222 8.83 21.95 -19.80
C GLU A 222 8.50 20.49 -20.19
N GLN A 223 8.71 20.24 -21.48
CA GLN A 223 9.13 18.95 -22.02
C GLN A 223 10.48 18.53 -21.42
N GLN A 224 10.49 17.50 -20.58
CA GLN A 224 11.64 16.62 -20.36
C GLN A 224 11.10 15.25 -19.96
N SER A 225 11.59 14.09 -20.40
CA SER A 225 12.60 13.73 -21.37
C SER A 225 12.57 12.20 -21.39
N LYS A 226 12.47 11.59 -22.57
CA LYS A 226 13.01 10.26 -22.90
C LYS A 226 12.79 9.16 -21.83
N LEU A 227 11.62 8.52 -21.85
CA LEU A 227 11.51 7.13 -21.38
C LEU A 227 12.26 6.22 -22.36
N ARG A 228 13.58 6.13 -22.14
CA ARG A 228 14.43 5.10 -22.69
C ARG A 228 13.86 3.75 -22.26
N ARG A 229 13.52 2.94 -23.27
CA ARG A 229 13.49 1.48 -23.16
C ARG A 229 14.71 1.00 -22.35
N ARG A 230 14.44 0.27 -21.27
CA ARG A 230 15.33 -0.78 -20.80
C ARG A 230 14.49 -2.06 -20.66
N GLN A 231 14.65 -2.93 -21.66
CA GLN A 231 14.45 -4.35 -21.50
C GLN A 231 15.51 -4.87 -20.52
N SER A 232 15.06 -5.57 -19.49
CA SER A 232 15.70 -6.68 -18.77
C SER A 232 14.52 -7.38 -18.07
N GLY A 233 14.13 -8.63 -18.31
CA GLY A 233 14.94 -9.83 -18.47
C GLY A 233 14.82 -10.65 -17.18
N CYS A 234 14.35 -11.91 -17.31
CA CYS A 234 14.16 -12.98 -16.31
C CYS A 234 12.91 -12.89 -15.42
N CYS A 235 11.95 -13.83 -15.51
CA CYS A 235 12.00 -15.27 -15.16
C CYS A 235 12.09 -15.52 -13.66
N PHE A 236 11.07 -16.20 -13.11
CA PHE A 236 10.98 -17.14 -11.96
C PHE A 236 9.48 -17.11 -11.60
N ARG A 237 8.61 -18.10 -11.80
CA ARG A 237 8.65 -19.57 -11.74
C ARG A 237 9.20 -20.09 -10.40
N ALA A 238 8.35 -20.04 -9.39
CA ALA A 238 8.01 -21.17 -8.52
C ALA A 238 6.56 -20.95 -8.09
#